data_AF-A0A926DPN1-F1
#
_entry.id   AF-A0A926DPN1-F1
#
_cell.length_a   1.000
_cell.length_b   1.000
_cell.length_c   1.000
_cell.angle_alpha   90.00
_cell.angle_beta   90.00
_cell.angle_gamma   90.00
#
_symmetry.space_group_name_H-M   'P 1'
#
loop_
_entity.id
_entity.type
_entity.pdbx_description
1 polymer ?
#
loop_
_entity_poly.entity_id
_entity_poly.type
_entity_poly.pdbx_seq_one_letter_code
_entity_poly.pdbx_strand_id
1 'polypeptide(L)'
;MSSELNSFYESTAFRRLAPAKAKLIREMVDMMENKSTNEKMQIMISYGFRMKNNGLTLTSEESSLLLNALQQNLSPQERQKMQTLLQMF
;
A
#
# COMPACT_ATOMS: atom_id res chain seq x y z
N MET A 1 16.34 -0.93 1.85
CA MET A 1 15.08 -0.14 1.91
C MET A 1 15.13 0.93 0.83
N SER A 2 14.21 0.87 -0.13
CA SER A 2 14.13 1.79 -1.27
C SER A 2 13.82 3.21 -0.81
N SER A 3 14.50 4.23 -1.37
CA SER A 3 14.33 5.64 -0.97
C SER A 3 12.88 6.14 -1.07
N GLU A 4 12.06 5.55 -1.94
CA GLU A 4 10.64 5.92 -2.09
C GLU A 4 9.74 5.42 -0.95
N LEU A 5 10.07 4.28 -0.33
CA LEU A 5 9.36 3.81 0.87
C LEU A 5 9.62 4.74 2.05
N ASN A 6 10.84 5.29 2.14
CA ASN A 6 11.18 6.26 3.18
C ASN A 6 10.38 7.57 2.99
N SER A 7 10.36 8.10 1.76
CA SER A 7 9.54 9.27 1.41
C SER A 7 8.04 9.03 1.67
N PHE A 8 7.55 7.82 1.45
CA PHE A 8 6.18 7.44 1.81
C PHE A 8 5.91 7.55 3.31
N TYR A 9 6.78 6.97 4.15
CA TYR A 9 6.64 7.04 5.61
C TYR A 9 6.81 8.47 6.17
N GLU A 10 7.54 9.32 5.47
CA GLU A 10 7.74 10.72 5.83
C GLU A 10 6.64 11.66 5.34
N SER A 11 5.78 11.19 4.43
CA SER A 11 4.69 11.99 3.86
C SER A 11 3.69 12.45 4.93
N THR A 12 3.14 13.65 4.74
CA THR A 12 2.09 14.21 5.61
C THR A 12 0.85 13.32 5.63
N ALA A 13 0.53 12.66 4.50
CA ALA A 13 -0.54 11.69 4.40
C ALA A 13 -0.29 10.49 5.34
N PHE A 14 0.92 9.91 5.33
CA PHE A 14 1.26 8.81 6.23
C PHE A 14 1.30 9.23 7.70
N ARG A 15 1.82 10.43 8.00
CA ARG A 15 1.84 10.96 9.38
C ARG A 15 0.46 11.27 9.96
N ARG A 16 -0.54 11.50 9.10
CA ARG A 16 -1.94 11.70 9.48
C ARG A 16 -2.71 10.39 9.65
N LEU A 17 -2.15 9.26 9.24
CA LEU A 17 -2.78 7.97 9.45
C LEU A 17 -2.98 7.70 10.93
N ALA A 18 -4.13 7.11 11.27
CA ALA A 18 -4.31 6.50 12.57
C ALA A 18 -3.20 5.46 12.80
N PRO A 19 -2.66 5.33 14.03
CA PRO A 19 -1.54 4.43 14.32
C PRO A 19 -1.80 2.97 13.91
N ALA A 20 -3.07 2.53 13.97
CA ALA A 20 -3.49 1.22 13.49
C ALA A 20 -3.28 1.04 11.97
N LYS A 21 -3.59 2.06 11.15
CA LYS A 21 -3.38 2.01 9.70
C LYS A 21 -1.89 2.04 9.36
N ALA A 22 -1.13 2.92 10.01
CA ALA A 22 0.31 3.03 9.79
C ALA A 22 1.03 1.70 10.07
N LYS A 23 0.62 1.00 11.14
CA LYS A 23 1.14 -0.34 11.47
C LYS A 23 0.81 -1.36 10.38
N LEU A 24 -0.44 -1.42 9.93
CA LEU A 24 -0.87 -2.32 8.86
C LEU A 24 -0.09 -2.07 7.56
N ILE A 25 0.07 -0.82 7.16
CA ILE A 25 0.80 -0.49 5.93
C ILE A 25 2.28 -0.86 6.05
N ARG A 26 2.92 -0.64 7.21
CA ARG A 26 4.30 -1.09 7.44
C ARG A 26 4.44 -2.60 7.31
N GLU A 27 3.59 -3.36 8.01
CA GLU A 27 3.60 -4.82 7.93
C GLU A 27 3.34 -5.33 6.50
N MET A 28 2.43 -4.67 5.79
CA MET A 28 2.13 -4.98 4.40
C MET A 28 3.35 -4.76 3.48
N VAL A 29 3.98 -3.58 3.58
CA VAL A 29 5.17 -3.23 2.79
C VAL A 29 6.34 -4.17 3.10
N ASP A 30 6.56 -4.49 4.38
CA ASP A 30 7.61 -5.41 4.81
C ASP A 30 7.38 -6.82 4.25
N MET A 31 6.14 -7.32 4.32
CA MET A 31 5.78 -8.61 3.73
C MET A 31 5.87 -8.63 2.20
N MET A 32 5.71 -7.48 1.55
CA MET A 32 5.87 -7.35 0.10
C MET A 32 7.35 -7.29 -0.30
N GLU A 33 8.26 -6.99 0.62
CA GLU A 33 9.70 -6.97 0.34
C GLU A 33 10.15 -8.39 -0.08
N ASN A 34 10.84 -8.49 -1.21
CA ASN A 34 11.27 -9.77 -1.82
C ASN A 34 10.17 -10.71 -2.34
N LYS A 35 8.90 -10.28 -2.34
CA LYS A 35 7.78 -11.05 -2.94
C LYS A 35 7.65 -10.82 -4.45
N SER A 36 7.14 -11.85 -5.13
CA SER A 36 6.68 -11.70 -6.51
C SER A 36 5.49 -10.75 -6.59
N THR A 37 5.30 -10.07 -7.72
CA THR A 37 4.20 -9.11 -7.86
C THR A 37 2.83 -9.73 -7.65
N ASN A 38 2.64 -10.99 -8.08
CA ASN A 38 1.39 -11.70 -7.88
C ASN A 38 1.09 -11.92 -6.39
N GLU A 39 2.11 -12.25 -5.60
CA GLU A 39 2.01 -12.33 -4.13
C GLU A 39 1.76 -10.94 -3.52
N LYS A 40 2.44 -9.90 -3.99
CA LYS A 40 2.20 -8.52 -3.52
C LYS A 40 0.73 -8.11 -3.72
N MET A 41 0.15 -8.40 -4.88
CA MET A 41 -1.28 -8.13 -5.13
C MET A 41 -2.18 -8.89 -4.15
N GLN A 42 -1.91 -10.17 -3.86
CA GLN A 42 -2.67 -10.96 -2.88
C GLN A 42 -2.56 -10.40 -1.46
N ILE A 43 -1.36 -9.97 -1.06
CA ILE A 43 -1.11 -9.33 0.24
C ILE A 43 -1.90 -8.02 0.32
N MET A 44 -1.87 -7.20 -0.73
CA MET A 44 -2.61 -5.94 -0.79
C MET A 44 -4.12 -6.13 -0.66
N ILE A 45 -4.68 -7.11 -1.38
CA ILE A 45 -6.11 -7.46 -1.29
C ILE A 45 -6.46 -7.88 0.14
N SER A 46 -5.66 -8.76 0.73
CA SER A 46 -5.87 -9.26 2.09
C SER A 46 -5.83 -8.11 3.11
N TYR A 47 -4.91 -7.17 2.95
CA TYR A 47 -4.82 -5.98 3.80
C TYR A 47 -5.96 -4.99 3.56
N GLY A 48 -6.36 -4.75 2.32
CA GLY A 48 -7.51 -3.91 1.99
C GLY A 48 -8.80 -4.42 2.62
N PHE A 49 -9.05 -5.74 2.55
CA PHE A 49 -10.17 -6.38 3.25
C PHE A 49 -10.06 -6.24 4.77
N ARG A 50 -8.88 -6.45 5.35
CA ARG A 50 -8.66 -6.26 6.79
C ARG A 50 -8.90 -4.82 7.21
N MET A 51 -8.40 -3.84 6.47
CA MET A 51 -8.61 -2.42 6.75
C MET A 51 -10.10 -2.09 6.71
N LYS A 52 -10.79 -2.46 5.63
CA LYS A 52 -12.24 -2.25 5.48
C LYS A 52 -13.04 -2.90 6.61
N ASN A 53 -12.69 -4.11 7.03
CA ASN A 53 -13.35 -4.81 8.14
C ASN A 53 -13.13 -4.12 9.51
N ASN A 54 -12.04 -3.37 9.66
CA ASN A 54 -11.76 -2.55 10.84
C ASN A 54 -12.31 -1.12 10.73
N GLY A 55 -13.14 -0.82 9.71
CA GLY A 55 -13.64 0.53 9.44
C GLY A 55 -12.56 1.51 8.98
N LEU A 56 -11.43 0.99 8.50
CA LEU A 56 -10.29 1.76 8.00
C LEU A 56 -10.33 1.76 6.47
N THR A 57 -10.43 2.93 5.86
CA THR A 57 -10.32 3.12 4.41
C THR A 57 -9.03 3.85 4.06
N LEU A 58 -8.49 3.62 2.87
CA LEU A 58 -7.39 4.41 2.32
C LEU A 58 -7.96 5.58 1.53
N THR A 59 -7.44 6.77 1.76
CA THR A 59 -7.77 7.93 0.91
C THR A 59 -7.06 7.81 -0.43
N SER A 60 -7.58 8.50 -1.45
CA SER A 60 -6.96 8.51 -2.78
C SER A 60 -5.51 8.99 -2.78
N GLU A 61 -5.15 9.87 -1.85
CA GLU A 61 -3.80 10.39 -1.67
C GLU A 61 -2.87 9.33 -1.06
N GLU A 62 -3.31 8.65 0.01
CA GLU A 62 -2.58 7.55 0.64
C GLU A 62 -2.38 6.39 -0.35
N SER A 63 -3.43 6.00 -1.07
CA SER A 63 -3.41 4.98 -2.10
C SER A 63 -2.40 5.31 -3.21
N SER A 64 -2.39 6.56 -3.69
CA SER A 64 -1.45 6.98 -4.75
C SER A 64 0.00 6.98 -4.27
N LEU A 65 0.25 7.42 -3.04
CA LEU A 65 1.58 7.39 -2.43
C LEU A 65 2.08 5.96 -2.21
N LEU A 66 1.21 5.07 -1.74
CA LEU A 66 1.50 3.64 -1.58
C LEU A 66 1.80 2.97 -2.92
N LEU A 67 0.99 3.30 -3.94
CA LEU A 67 1.19 2.82 -5.29
C LEU A 67 2.57 3.26 -5.78
N ASN A 68 2.89 4.56 -5.73
CA ASN A 68 4.21 5.11 -6.12
C ASN A 68 5.38 4.44 -5.38
N ALA A 69 5.23 4.15 -4.09
CA ALA A 69 6.29 3.52 -3.32
C ALA A 69 6.51 2.03 -3.68
N LEU A 70 5.44 1.33 -4.09
CA LEU A 70 5.51 -0.06 -4.57
C LEU A 70 5.88 -0.18 -6.05
N GLN A 71 5.73 0.92 -6.78
CA GLN A 71 5.75 1.02 -8.22
C GLN A 71 7.13 0.84 -8.88
N GLN A 72 8.23 0.85 -8.12
CA GLN A 72 9.57 0.63 -8.66
C GLN A 72 9.76 -0.75 -9.31
N ASN A 73 8.99 -1.76 -8.85
CA ASN A 73 9.15 -3.15 -9.32
C ASN A 73 7.89 -3.70 -10.01
N LEU A 74 6.95 -2.83 -10.44
CA LEU A 74 5.68 -3.23 -11.03
C LEU A 74 5.61 -2.87 -12.52
N SER A 75 5.16 -3.81 -13.33
CA SER A 75 4.84 -3.59 -14.74
C SER A 75 3.61 -2.67 -14.88
N PRO A 76 3.42 -1.97 -16.03
CA PRO A 76 2.28 -1.08 -16.24
C PRO A 76 0.91 -1.74 -15.99
N GLN A 77 0.76 -3.00 -16.40
CA GLN A 77 -0.44 -3.80 -16.15
C GLN A 77 -0.67 -4.08 -14.67
N GLU A 78 0.40 -4.29 -13.91
CA GLU A 78 0.36 -4.59 -12.48
C GLU A 78 0.05 -3.33 -11.67
N ARG A 79 0.59 -2.19 -12.09
CA ARG A 79 0.23 -0.86 -11.57
C ARG A 79 -1.26 -0.58 -11.71
N GLN A 80 -1.82 -0.84 -12.89
CA GLN A 80 -3.24 -0.61 -13.15
C GLN A 80 -4.12 -1.51 -12.27
N LYS A 81 -3.77 -2.79 -12.13
CA LYS A 81 -4.48 -3.71 -11.22
C LYS A 81 -4.42 -3.22 -9.78
N MET A 82 -3.25 -2.83 -9.28
CA MET A 82 -3.10 -2.33 -7.92
C MET A 82 -3.84 -1.01 -7.70
N GLN A 83 -3.89 -0.12 -8.70
CA GLN A 83 -4.69 1.09 -8.64
C GLN A 83 -6.18 0.77 -8.49
N THR A 84 -6.72 -0.13 -9.33
CA THR A 84 -8.12 -0.56 -9.24
C THR A 84 -8.44 -1.17 -7.88
N LEU A 85 -7.55 -2.01 -7.35
CA LEU A 85 -7.72 -2.62 -6.03
C LEU A 85 -7.74 -1.57 -4.91
N LEU A 86 -6.81 -0.61 -4.95
CA LEU A 86 -6.76 0.48 -3.98
C LEU A 86 -7.96 1.43 -4.05
N GLN A 87 -8.67 1.49 -5.17
CA GLN A 87 -9.94 2.24 -5.28
C GLN A 87 -11.15 1.47 -4.75
N MET A 88 -11.03 0.15 -4.51
CA MET A 88 -12.10 -0.68 -3.94
C MET A 88 -12.16 -0.64 -2.40
N PHE A 89 -11.12 -0.15 -1.72
CA PHE A 89 -10.97 -0.12 -0.26
C PHE A 89 -10.75 1.31 0.24
#